data_AF-C6Y2S6-F1
#
_entry.id   AF-C6Y2S6-F1
#
_cell.length_a   1.000
_cell.length_b   1.000
_cell.length_c   1.000
_cell.angle_alpha   90.00
_cell.angle_beta   90.00
_cell.angle_gamma   90.00
#
_symmetry.space_group_name_H-M   'P 1'
#
loop_
_entity.id
_entity.type
_entity.pdbx_description
1 polymer ?
#
loop_
_entity_poly.entity_id
_entity_poly.type
_entity_poly.pdbx_seq_one_letter_code
_entity_poly.pdbx_strand_id
1 'polypeptide(L)' 'MRANQRITVKGIEISIFQKNESDYISLTDMIKAKDGDFFISDWLRNRNTIEFLGIWEKVHNPNFNYGEFATINPCYP' A
#
# COMPACT_ATOMS: atom_id res chain seq x y z
N MET A 1 21.45 1.46 -9.58
CA MET A 1 19.98 1.41 -9.57
C MET A 1 19.55 0.32 -10.53
N ARG A 2 18.91 -0.76 -10.05
CA ARG A 2 18.33 -1.78 -10.94
C ARG A 2 17.10 -1.21 -11.64
N ALA A 3 16.82 -1.66 -12.86
CA ALA A 3 15.71 -1.18 -13.68
C ALA A 3 14.38 -1.32 -12.93
N ASN A 4 13.51 -0.31 -13.02
CA ASN A 4 12.13 -0.39 -12.54
C ASN A 4 11.50 -1.67 -13.11
N GLN A 5 11.22 -2.63 -12.23
CA GLN A 5 10.56 -3.86 -12.63
C GLN A 5 9.07 -3.57 -12.77
N ARG A 6 8.40 -4.24 -13.70
CA ARG A 6 6.97 -4.09 -13.90
C ARG A 6 6.35 -5.47 -14.01
N ILE A 7 5.21 -5.65 -13.36
CA ILE A 7 4.44 -6.89 -13.40
C ILE A 7 3.08 -6.62 -14.00
N THR A 8 2.57 -7.57 -14.79
CA THR A 8 1.22 -7.48 -15.34
C THR A 8 0.27 -8.29 -14.47
N VAL A 9 -0.69 -7.63 -13.82
CA VAL A 9 -1.72 -8.27 -13.00
C VAL A 9 -3.07 -7.95 -13.62
N LYS A 10 -3.84 -8.97 -14.01
CA LYS A 10 -5.17 -8.81 -14.65
C LYS A 10 -5.17 -7.84 -15.85
N GLY A 11 -4.09 -7.83 -16.64
CA GLY A 11 -3.95 -6.96 -17.82
C GLY A 11 -3.42 -5.56 -17.52
N ILE A 12 -3.00 -5.29 -16.28
CA ILE A 12 -2.58 -3.96 -15.82
C ILE A 12 -1.14 -4.01 -15.40
N GLU A 13 -0.38 -3.05 -15.89
CA GLU A 13 1.04 -2.92 -15.61
C GLU A 13 1.25 -2.19 -14.28
N ILE A 14 1.82 -2.91 -13.30
CA ILE A 14 2.11 -2.38 -11.97
C ILE A 14 3.62 -2.21 -11.83
N SER A 15 4.04 -1.01 -11.49
CA SER A 15 5.45 -0.71 -11.26
C SER A 15 5.91 -1.26 -9.91
N ILE A 16 7.08 -1.89 -9.91
CA ILE A 16 7.81 -2.35 -8.73
C ILE A 16 9.08 -1.50 -8.60
N PHE A 17 9.26 -0.95 -7.41
CA PHE A 17 10.40 -0.14 -7.04
C PHE A 17 11.23 -0.89 -6.00
N GLN A 18 12.51 -1.13 -6.31
CA GLN A 18 13.44 -1.69 -5.34
C GLN A 18 14.14 -0.57 -4.58
N LYS A 19 14.06 -0.61 -3.25
CA LYS A 19 14.88 0.23 -2.39
C LYS A 19 15.48 -0.63 -1.29
N ASN A 20 16.80 -0.61 -1.20
CA ASN A 20 17.59 -1.46 -0.33
C ASN A 20 17.31 -2.95 -0.61
N GLU A 21 16.85 -3.70 0.39
CA GLU A 21 16.51 -5.13 0.33
C GLU A 21 14.99 -5.37 0.27
N SER A 22 14.20 -4.32 -0.03
CA SER A 22 12.74 -4.40 -0.05
C SER A 22 12.17 -3.99 -1.41
N ASP A 23 11.18 -4.77 -1.85
CA ASP A 23 10.41 -4.51 -3.05
C ASP A 23 9.14 -3.75 -2.67
N TYR A 24 8.90 -2.62 -3.35
CA TYR A 24 7.72 -1.78 -3.17
C TYR A 24 6.86 -1.85 -4.42
N ILE A 25 5.55 -1.89 -4.24
CA ILE A 25 4.59 -1.97 -5.34
C ILE A 25 3.84 -0.63 -5.45
N SER A 26 3.65 -0.16 -6.69
CA SER A 26 2.90 1.07 -6.98
C SER A 26 1.40 0.90 -6.73
N LEU A 27 0.90 1.47 -5.63
CA LEU A 27 -0.52 1.47 -5.29
C LEU A 27 -1.38 2.24 -6.32
N THR A 28 -0.85 3.31 -6.91
CA THR A 28 -1.58 4.07 -7.93
C THR A 28 -1.78 3.26 -9.20
N ASP A 29 -0.80 2.44 -9.60
CA ASP A 29 -0.94 1.53 -10.74
C ASP A 29 -1.93 0.38 -10.45
N MET A 30 -1.95 -0.13 -9.21
CA MET A 30 -2.97 -1.10 -8.78
C MET A 30 -4.40 -0.53 -8.84
N ILE A 31 -4.56 0.78 -8.64
CA ILE A 31 -5.88 1.43 -8.58
C ILE A 31 -6.36 1.88 -9.95
N LYS A 32 -5.47 2.11 -10.93
CA LYS A 32 -5.85 2.26 -12.36
C LYS A 32 -6.68 1.07 -12.88
N ALA A 33 -6.63 -0.07 -12.18
CA ALA A 33 -7.48 -1.24 -12.43
C ALA A 33 -8.97 -1.06 -12.19
N LYS A 34 -9.32 -0.09 -11.35
CA LYS A 34 -10.68 0.20 -10.97
C LYS A 34 -11.03 1.52 -11.65
N ASP A 35 -12.04 1.52 -12.52
CA ASP A 35 -12.47 2.72 -13.24
C ASP A 35 -12.71 3.89 -12.27
N GLY A 36 -11.89 4.95 -12.35
CA GLY A 36 -12.14 6.26 -11.72
C GLY A 36 -10.97 6.87 -10.93
N ASP A 37 -10.75 8.17 -11.12
CA ASP A 37 -9.68 8.94 -10.45
C ASP A 37 -9.94 9.21 -8.95
N PHE A 38 -11.13 8.89 -8.44
CA PHE A 38 -11.56 9.19 -7.06
C PHE A 38 -11.40 8.04 -6.05
N PHE A 39 -10.86 6.89 -6.47
CA PHE A 39 -10.87 5.69 -5.63
C PHE A 39 -9.76 5.59 -4.59
N ILE A 40 -8.62 6.29 -4.75
CA ILE A 40 -7.51 6.19 -3.78
C ILE A 40 -7.93 6.71 -2.41
N SER A 41 -8.59 7.87 -2.37
CA SER A 41 -9.07 8.44 -1.12
C SER A 41 -10.13 7.56 -0.47
N ASP A 42 -11.05 6.97 -1.23
CA ASP A 42 -12.11 6.12 -0.68
C ASP A 42 -11.60 4.74 -0.27
N TRP A 43 -10.61 4.19 -0.98
CA TRP A 43 -9.93 2.96 -0.62
C TRP A 43 -9.08 3.12 0.64
N LEU A 44 -8.36 4.25 0.77
CA LEU A 44 -7.60 4.59 1.97
C LEU A 44 -8.51 5.01 3.13
N ARG A 45 -9.70 5.57 2.88
CA ARG A 45 -10.70 5.85 3.92
C ARG A 45 -11.45 4.61 4.40
N ASN A 46 -11.40 3.52 3.64
CA ASN A 46 -12.01 2.27 4.05
C ASN A 46 -11.26 1.72 5.27
N ARG A 47 -11.95 1.71 6.41
CA ARG A 47 -11.43 1.22 7.69
C ARG A 47 -10.85 -0.20 7.58
N ASN A 48 -11.44 -1.06 6.75
CA ASN A 48 -10.97 -2.42 6.53
C ASN A 48 -9.58 -2.44 5.85
N THR A 49 -9.31 -1.50 4.93
CA THR A 49 -8.01 -1.39 4.25
C THR A 49 -6.93 -0.90 5.21
N ILE A 50 -7.23 0.13 6.01
CA ILE A 50 -6.27 0.67 7.00
C ILE A 50 -5.95 -0.40 8.06
N GLU A 51 -6.95 -1.12 8.56
CA GLU A 51 -6.72 -2.21 9.53
C GLU A 51 -5.87 -3.33 8.91
N PHE A 52 -6.18 -3.76 7.69
CA PHE A 52 -5.38 -4.78 7.01
C PHE A 52 -3.91 -4.36 6.86
N LEU A 53 -3.67 -3.12 6.41
CA LEU A 53 -2.31 -2.58 6.25
C LEU A 53 -1.60 -2.44 7.59
N GLY A 54 -2.31 -2.02 8.65
CA GLY A 54 -1.76 -1.93 10.00
C GLY A 54 -1.34 -3.29 10.58
N ILE A 55 -2.15 -4.34 10.38
CA ILE A 55 -1.82 -5.70 10.78
C ILE A 55 -0.62 -6.21 9.97
N TRP A 56 -0.64 -6.00 8.65
CA TRP A 56 0.44 -6.44 7.77
C TRP A 56 1.78 -5.79 8.15
N GLU A 57 1.79 -4.48 8.38
CA GLU A 57 2.97 -3.73 8.84
C GLU A 57 3.45 -4.22 10.21
N LYS A 58 2.55 -4.45 11.18
CA LYS A 58 2.94 -5.00 12.49
C LYS A 58 3.65 -6.36 12.38
N VAL A 59 3.27 -7.19 11.41
CA VAL A 59 3.86 -8.52 11.21
C VAL A 59 5.20 -8.44 10.47
N HIS A 60 5.33 -7.55 9.49
CA HIS A 60 6.47 -7.54 8.56
C HIS A 60 7.47 -6.39 8.78
N ASN A 61 7.13 -5.39 9.57
CA ASN A 61 7.96 -4.23 9.87
C ASN A 61 8.32 -4.22 11.37
N PRO A 62 9.52 -4.68 11.76
CA PRO A 62 9.97 -4.69 13.16
C PRO A 62 10.01 -3.30 13.82
N ASN A 63 10.09 -2.24 13.02
CA ASN A 63 10.15 -0.84 13.47
C ASN A 63 8.82 -0.10 13.24
N PHE A 64 7.70 -0.81 13.26
CA PHE A 64 6.38 -0.24 12.97
C PHE A 64 6.05 0.98 13.87
N ASN A 65 5.72 2.12 13.24
CA ASN A 65 5.42 3.36 13.93
C ASN A 65 3.96 3.41 14.40
N TYR A 66 3.70 2.85 15.58
CA TYR A 66 2.36 2.80 16.17
C TYR A 66 1.77 4.20 16.47
N GLY A 67 2.60 5.18 16.80
CA GLY A 67 2.16 6.52 17.18
C GLY A 67 1.54 7.29 16.01
N GLU A 68 2.21 7.28 14.86
CA GLU A 68 1.65 7.87 13.63
C GLU A 68 0.47 7.04 13.11
N PHE A 69 0.52 5.72 13.24
CA PHE A 69 -0.59 4.85 12.85
C PHE A 69 -1.87 5.11 13.66
N ALA A 70 -1.77 5.32 14.98
CA ALA A 70 -2.91 5.66 15.83
C ALA A 70 -3.54 7.02 15.46
N THR A 71 -2.78 7.93 14.84
CA THR A 71 -3.29 9.23 14.39
C THR A 71 -4.23 9.08 13.18
N ILE A 72 -3.96 8.11 12.30
CA ILE A 72 -4.78 7.81 11.13
C ILE A 72 -5.87 6.77 11.41
N ASN A 73 -5.72 5.96 12.46
CA ASN A 73 -6.74 5.03 12.95
C ASN A 73 -6.94 5.16 14.48
N PRO A 74 -7.66 6.18 14.95
CA PRO A 74 -7.81 6.47 16.37
C PRO A 74 -8.62 5.43 17.16
N CYS A 75 -9.30 4.51 16.48
CA CYS A 75 -10.05 3.43 17.09
C CYS A 75 -9.33 2.07 17.02
N TYR A 76 -8.05 2.05 16.64
CA TYR A 76 -7.23 0.85 16.68
C TYR A 76 -6.78 0.59 18.13
N PRO A 77 -6.99 -0.63 18.67
CA PRO A 77 -6.62 -0.97 20.05
C PRO A 77 -5.10 -1.01 20.30
#